data_AF-A0A914RML3-F1
#
_entry.id   AF-A0A914RML3-F1
#
_cell.length_a   1.000
_cell.length_b   1.000
_cell.length_c   1.000
_cell.angle_alpha   90.00
_cell.angle_beta   90.00
_cell.angle_gamma   90.00
#
_symmetry.space_group_name_H-M   'P 1'
#
loop_
_entity.id
_entity.type
_entity.pdbx_description
1 polymer ?
#
loop_
_entity_poly.entity_id
_entity_poly.type
_entity_poly.pdbx_seq_one_letter_code
_entity_poly.pdbx_strand_id
1 'polypeptide(L)'
;MPSEGVLQNVKALQVIADFDHTLSRTKNHAGEECCISYGVFEMDALRRSPERAKCFAQLTEKYLPIELSTTMTSEEKAPYMVEWWQKSNDYILETKYTENEIEDLVAKSSIDLRVPKNVHLVSNMMLFDAEGIACRFSEPLIHTFCKNGSMIERCPSLSKEIAGRFNVLLLGDSLGDLHMADGYRPNGDEITVLKIGFLNRAFDTHYEKFLRGFDIVLVDDQTMHLPRHLIHKIAATDAVCRE
;
A
#
# COMPACT_ATOMS: atom_id res chain seq x y z
N MET A 1 -4.23 -31.25 -17.05
CA MET A 1 -5.25 -30.19 -17.22
C MET A 1 -6.03 -30.11 -15.90
N PRO A 2 -6.07 -28.97 -15.20
CA PRO A 2 -6.93 -28.83 -14.02
C PRO A 2 -8.42 -28.88 -14.43
N SER A 3 -9.29 -29.43 -13.58
CA SER A 3 -10.74 -29.46 -13.82
C SER A 3 -11.39 -28.08 -13.62
N GLU A 4 -12.58 -27.86 -14.18
CA GLU A 4 -13.25 -26.55 -14.23
C GLU A 4 -13.49 -25.92 -12.85
N GLY A 5 -13.80 -26.73 -11.83
CA GLY A 5 -13.96 -26.29 -10.44
C GLY A 5 -12.64 -25.94 -9.72
N VAL A 6 -11.51 -26.54 -10.12
CA VAL A 6 -10.16 -26.27 -9.55
C VAL A 6 -9.67 -24.88 -9.92
N LEU A 7 -10.08 -24.39 -11.10
CA LEU A 7 -9.83 -23.02 -11.49
C LEU A 7 -10.69 -22.03 -10.70
N GLN A 8 -11.81 -22.45 -10.11
CA GLN A 8 -12.86 -21.56 -9.60
C GLN A 8 -12.52 -20.92 -8.24
N ASN A 9 -11.84 -21.63 -7.32
CA ASN A 9 -11.48 -21.11 -5.99
C ASN A 9 -10.29 -20.14 -6.01
N VAL A 10 -9.22 -20.46 -6.75
CA VAL A 10 -8.11 -19.51 -6.99
C VAL A 10 -8.58 -18.32 -7.84
N LYS A 11 -9.49 -18.54 -8.80
CA LYS A 11 -10.15 -17.44 -9.54
C LYS A 11 -11.05 -16.58 -8.65
N ALA A 12 -11.45 -17.06 -7.48
CA ALA A 12 -12.28 -16.31 -6.54
C ALA A 12 -11.46 -15.50 -5.51
N LEU A 13 -10.13 -15.68 -5.44
CA LEU A 13 -9.27 -14.96 -4.50
C LEU A 13 -8.80 -13.62 -5.08
N GLN A 14 -8.96 -12.55 -4.32
CA GLN A 14 -8.36 -11.24 -4.52
C GLN A 14 -7.42 -10.92 -3.35
N VAL A 15 -6.26 -10.35 -3.64
CA VAL A 15 -5.39 -9.75 -2.61
C VAL A 15 -5.53 -8.24 -2.72
N ILE A 16 -5.83 -7.58 -1.61
CA ILE A 16 -5.84 -6.11 -1.49
C ILE A 16 -4.78 -5.77 -0.45
N ALA A 17 -3.72 -5.07 -0.85
CA ALA A 17 -2.58 -4.83 0.02
C ALA A 17 -2.16 -3.37 -0.04
N ASP A 18 -1.76 -2.83 1.11
CA ASP A 18 -1.00 -1.59 1.14
C ASP A 18 0.42 -1.81 0.58
N PHE A 19 1.08 -0.73 0.17
CA PHE A 19 2.42 -0.79 -0.39
C PHE A 19 3.50 -0.57 0.66
N ASP A 20 3.57 0.63 1.22
CA ASP A 20 4.66 1.02 2.12
C ASP A 20 4.58 0.23 3.43
N HIS A 21 5.70 -0.37 3.86
CA HIS A 21 5.83 -1.19 5.07
C HIS A 21 4.93 -2.44 5.17
N THR A 22 4.07 -2.65 4.17
CA THR A 22 3.33 -3.88 3.94
C THR A 22 3.99 -4.70 2.84
N LEU A 23 4.05 -4.21 1.60
CA LEU A 23 4.74 -4.86 0.49
C LEU A 23 6.20 -4.43 0.35
N SER A 24 6.57 -3.28 0.90
CA SER A 24 7.96 -2.94 1.21
C SER A 24 8.28 -3.30 2.66
N ARG A 25 9.55 -3.57 2.96
CA ARG A 25 9.99 -3.87 4.32
C ARG A 25 10.09 -2.60 5.16
N THR A 26 10.05 -2.73 6.48
CA THR A 26 10.51 -1.66 7.37
C THR A 26 12.00 -1.76 7.62
N LYS A 27 12.56 -2.98 7.60
CA LYS A 27 14.00 -3.22 7.76
C LYS A 27 14.53 -4.16 6.69
N ASN A 28 15.71 -3.86 6.17
CA ASN A 28 16.40 -4.73 5.23
C ASN A 28 17.00 -5.96 5.93
N HIS A 29 17.64 -6.84 5.16
CA HIS A 29 18.26 -8.07 5.67
C HIS A 29 19.45 -7.82 6.63
N ALA A 30 20.02 -6.60 6.63
CA ALA A 30 21.05 -6.17 7.55
C ALA A 30 20.48 -5.51 8.83
N GLY A 31 19.15 -5.34 8.92
CA GLY A 31 18.47 -4.70 10.04
C GLY A 31 18.40 -3.17 9.96
N GLU A 32 18.79 -2.58 8.83
CA GLU A 32 18.73 -1.13 8.60
C GLU A 32 17.33 -0.72 8.17
N GLU A 33 16.89 0.48 8.59
CA GLU A 33 15.57 1.01 8.23
C GLU A 33 15.43 1.24 6.72
N CYS A 34 14.32 0.78 6.17
CA CYS A 34 13.93 0.98 4.78
C CYS A 34 13.02 2.19 4.67
N CYS A 35 13.24 2.98 3.63
CA CYS A 35 12.39 4.14 3.34
C CYS A 35 11.05 3.71 2.73
N ILE A 36 10.03 4.55 2.94
CA ILE A 36 8.77 4.50 2.18
C ILE A 36 8.97 5.08 0.77
N SER A 37 7.96 4.97 -0.09
CA SER A 37 7.91 5.51 -1.45
C SER A 37 8.32 6.98 -1.52
N TYR A 38 7.75 7.85 -0.68
CA TYR A 38 8.13 9.27 -0.60
C TYR A 38 9.57 9.48 -0.12
N GLY A 39 10.09 8.57 0.69
CA GLY A 39 11.46 8.62 1.20
C GLY A 39 12.51 8.57 0.09
N VAL A 40 12.19 8.00 -1.07
CA VAL A 40 13.06 8.05 -2.27
C VAL A 40 13.38 9.50 -2.65
N PHE A 41 12.37 10.37 -2.64
CA PHE A 41 12.51 11.79 -2.97
C PHE A 41 13.10 12.60 -1.82
N GLU A 42 12.81 12.24 -0.56
CA GLU A 42 13.43 12.89 0.61
C GLU A 42 14.94 12.66 0.65
N MET A 43 15.39 11.43 0.34
CA MET A 43 16.80 11.10 0.25
C MET A 43 17.49 11.91 -0.86
N ASP A 44 16.84 12.11 -2.00
CA ASP A 44 17.38 12.98 -3.06
C ASP A 44 17.41 14.45 -2.64
N ALA A 45 16.34 14.95 -2.03
CA ALA A 45 16.27 16.31 -1.52
C ALA A 45 17.44 16.61 -0.57
N LEU A 46 17.76 15.68 0.33
CA LEU A 46 18.91 15.75 1.23
C LEU A 46 20.25 15.81 0.50
N ARG A 47 20.41 15.06 -0.60
CA ARG A 47 21.63 15.07 -1.41
C ARG A 47 21.79 16.35 -2.24
N ARG A 48 20.68 16.95 -2.69
CA ARG A 48 20.68 18.15 -3.52
C ARG A 48 20.96 19.42 -2.72
N SER A 49 20.19 19.69 -1.65
CA SER A 49 20.44 20.86 -0.80
C SER A 49 19.78 20.78 0.59
N PRO A 50 20.39 21.40 1.63
CA PRO A 50 19.79 21.48 2.96
C PRO A 50 18.41 22.14 2.99
N GLU A 51 18.18 23.15 2.13
CA GLU A 51 16.92 23.87 2.06
C GLU A 51 15.78 22.96 1.57
N ARG A 52 16.05 22.13 0.56
CA ARG A 52 15.06 21.16 0.03
C ARG A 52 14.76 20.07 1.05
N ALA A 53 15.77 19.57 1.75
CA ALA A 53 15.58 18.60 2.83
C ALA A 53 14.68 19.17 3.95
N LYS A 54 14.86 20.46 4.26
CA LYS A 54 14.07 21.16 5.28
C LYS A 54 12.58 21.22 4.92
N CYS A 55 12.22 21.34 3.65
CA CYS A 55 10.82 21.35 3.21
C CYS A 55 10.08 20.07 3.60
N PHE A 56 10.62 18.89 3.26
CA PHE A 56 10.03 17.60 3.65
C PHE A 56 10.02 17.41 5.16
N ALA A 57 11.12 17.74 5.84
CA ALA A 57 11.21 17.63 7.30
C ALA A 57 10.14 18.46 8.03
N GLN A 58 9.87 19.68 7.56
CA GLN A 58 8.84 20.56 8.12
C GLN A 58 7.42 20.03 7.89
N LEU A 59 7.16 19.44 6.72
CA LEU A 59 5.88 18.77 6.48
C LEU A 59 5.69 17.61 7.46
N THR A 60 6.68 16.72 7.55
CA THR A 60 6.63 15.56 8.46
C THR A 60 6.47 15.98 9.92
N GLU A 61 7.23 16.97 10.40
CA GLU A 61 7.11 17.51 11.76
C GLU A 61 5.70 18.02 12.07
N LYS A 62 5.04 18.65 11.10
CA LYS A 62 3.68 19.18 11.26
C LYS A 62 2.61 18.09 11.22
N TYR A 63 2.69 17.19 10.25
CA TYR A 63 1.56 16.31 9.90
C TYR A 63 1.64 14.91 10.51
N LEU A 64 2.84 14.38 10.77
CA LEU A 64 3.00 13.05 11.38
C LEU A 64 2.33 12.93 12.76
N PRO A 65 2.42 13.92 13.68
CA PRO A 65 1.69 13.85 14.95
C PRO A 65 0.17 13.82 14.77
N ILE A 66 -0.36 14.44 13.71
CA ILE A 66 -1.79 14.44 13.38
C ILE A 66 -2.21 13.07 12.85
N GLU A 67 -1.42 12.48 11.94
CA GLU A 67 -1.66 11.13 11.42
C GLU A 67 -1.71 10.10 12.57
N LEU A 68 -0.72 10.15 13.46
CA LEU A 68 -0.57 9.24 14.60
C LEU A 68 -1.48 9.56 15.78
N SER A 69 -2.22 10.68 15.75
CA SER A 69 -3.05 11.11 16.86
C SER A 69 -4.08 10.04 17.25
N THR A 70 -4.13 9.67 18.53
CA THR A 70 -5.11 8.69 19.01
C THR A 70 -6.43 9.30 19.43
N THR A 71 -6.54 10.63 19.42
CA THR A 71 -7.72 11.38 19.89
C THR A 71 -8.58 11.91 18.75
N MET A 72 -7.99 12.19 17.58
CA MET A 72 -8.72 12.65 16.39
C MET A 72 -9.34 11.47 15.63
N THR A 73 -10.52 11.68 15.05
CA THR A 73 -11.15 10.69 14.16
C THR A 73 -10.48 10.69 12.78
N SER A 74 -10.73 9.64 11.99
CA SER A 74 -10.21 9.55 10.62
C SER A 74 -10.73 10.71 9.75
N GLU A 75 -11.98 11.12 9.93
CA GLU A 75 -12.62 12.23 9.20
C GLU A 75 -11.97 13.57 9.54
N GLU A 76 -11.62 13.79 10.81
CA GLU A 76 -10.94 15.01 11.26
C GLU A 76 -9.51 15.10 10.71
N LYS A 77 -8.83 13.96 10.56
CA LYS A 77 -7.46 13.89 10.04
C LYS A 77 -7.37 13.95 8.51
N ALA A 78 -8.38 13.45 7.81
CA ALA A 78 -8.41 13.38 6.35
C ALA A 78 -7.98 14.68 5.64
N PRO A 79 -8.53 15.87 5.96
CA PRO A 79 -8.12 17.11 5.29
C PRO A 79 -6.64 17.46 5.50
N TYR A 80 -6.06 17.13 6.66
CA TYR A 80 -4.63 17.35 6.92
C TYR A 80 -3.75 16.41 6.11
N MET A 81 -4.16 15.16 5.90
CA MET A 81 -3.42 14.24 5.04
C MET A 81 -3.48 14.67 3.58
N VAL A 82 -4.65 15.14 3.11
CA VAL A 82 -4.76 15.73 1.77
C VAL A 82 -3.78 16.89 1.60
N GLU A 83 -3.75 17.82 2.57
CA GLU A 83 -2.83 18.97 2.53
C GLU A 83 -1.36 18.52 2.56
N TRP A 84 -1.00 17.54 3.39
CA TRP A 84 0.37 17.03 3.49
C TRP A 84 0.85 16.43 2.17
N TRP A 85 0.06 15.52 1.60
CA TRP A 85 0.45 14.83 0.36
C TRP A 85 0.42 15.74 -0.85
N GLN A 86 -0.52 16.70 -0.93
CA GLN A 86 -0.53 17.72 -1.98
C GLN A 86 0.76 18.55 -1.95
N LYS A 87 1.17 19.06 -0.78
CA LYS A 87 2.43 19.82 -0.66
C LYS A 87 3.65 18.99 -0.98
N SER A 88 3.67 17.72 -0.56
CA SER A 88 4.75 16.79 -0.88
C SER A 88 4.84 16.55 -2.39
N ASN A 89 3.70 16.37 -3.06
CA ASN A 89 3.61 16.23 -4.51
C ASN A 89 4.09 17.48 -5.24
N ASP A 90 3.66 18.66 -4.80
CA ASP A 90 4.08 19.94 -5.39
C ASP A 90 5.61 20.08 -5.34
N TYR A 91 6.25 19.77 -4.20
CA TYR A 91 7.71 19.78 -4.09
C TYR A 91 8.41 18.79 -5.03
N ILE A 92 7.83 17.60 -5.23
CA ILE A 92 8.36 16.63 -6.18
C ILE A 92 8.27 17.17 -7.61
N LEU A 93 7.11 17.73 -7.99
CA LEU A 93 6.87 18.27 -9.34
C LEU A 93 7.73 19.51 -9.63
N GLU A 94 7.94 20.39 -8.65
CA GLU A 94 8.84 21.55 -8.77
C GLU A 94 10.29 21.16 -9.07
N THR A 95 10.69 19.93 -8.72
CA THR A 95 12.03 19.42 -9.01
C THR A 95 12.19 18.96 -10.47
N LYS A 96 11.09 18.73 -11.19
CA LYS A 96 11.09 18.35 -12.61
C LYS A 96 11.87 17.07 -12.89
N TYR A 97 11.64 16.04 -12.09
CA TYR A 97 12.28 14.74 -12.32
C TYR A 97 11.87 14.15 -13.67
N THR A 98 12.84 13.60 -14.38
CA THR A 98 12.60 12.73 -15.53
C THR A 98 12.32 11.29 -15.09
N GLU A 99 11.70 10.49 -15.95
CA GLU A 99 11.45 9.06 -15.69
C GLU A 99 12.75 8.31 -15.34
N ASN A 100 13.81 8.51 -16.15
CA ASN A 100 15.12 7.91 -15.91
C ASN A 100 15.74 8.32 -14.56
N GLU A 101 15.60 9.60 -14.16
CA GLU A 101 16.08 10.04 -12.85
C GLU A 101 15.34 9.31 -11.73
N ILE A 102 14.03 9.12 -11.85
CA ILE A 102 13.24 8.41 -10.84
C ILE A 102 13.68 6.95 -10.74
N GLU A 103 13.87 6.26 -11.87
CA GLU A 103 14.41 4.89 -11.87
C GLU A 103 15.77 4.83 -11.15
N ASP A 104 16.65 5.79 -11.44
CA ASP A 104 17.95 5.93 -10.81
C ASP A 104 17.85 6.19 -9.29
N LEU A 105 16.88 7.01 -8.87
CA LEU A 105 16.63 7.30 -7.46
C LEU A 105 16.12 6.08 -6.72
N VAL A 106 15.16 5.36 -7.30
CA VAL A 106 14.62 4.11 -6.75
C VAL A 106 15.75 3.09 -6.60
N ALA A 107 16.58 2.91 -7.63
CA ALA A 107 17.71 1.99 -7.61
C ALA A 107 18.78 2.32 -6.54
N LYS A 108 18.91 3.60 -6.17
CA LYS A 108 19.86 4.09 -5.15
C LYS A 108 19.22 4.28 -3.77
N SER A 109 17.94 4.00 -3.63
CA SER A 109 17.20 4.14 -2.38
C SER A 109 17.34 2.90 -1.50
N SER A 110 16.92 3.02 -0.25
CA SER A 110 16.85 1.90 0.70
C SER A 110 15.56 1.07 0.61
N ILE A 111 14.70 1.31 -0.39
CA ILE A 111 13.44 0.59 -0.50
C ILE A 111 13.71 -0.89 -0.82
N ASP A 112 13.11 -1.80 -0.05
CA ASP A 112 13.26 -3.25 -0.25
C ASP A 112 11.87 -3.88 -0.41
N LEU A 113 11.64 -4.47 -1.59
CA LEU A 113 10.32 -4.95 -2.02
C LEU A 113 10.19 -6.47 -1.88
N ARG A 114 9.01 -6.92 -1.46
CA ARG A 114 8.61 -8.34 -1.37
C ARG A 114 7.36 -8.64 -2.22
N VAL A 115 7.30 -8.06 -3.42
CA VAL A 115 6.13 -8.13 -4.31
C VAL A 115 6.24 -9.28 -5.33
N PRO A 116 5.20 -10.14 -5.48
CA PRO A 116 5.17 -11.14 -6.54
C PRO A 116 4.92 -10.51 -7.92
N LYS A 117 5.25 -11.24 -9.00
CA LYS A 117 5.16 -10.72 -10.39
C LYS A 117 3.73 -10.42 -10.87
N ASN A 118 2.71 -10.93 -10.19
CA ASN A 118 1.30 -10.87 -10.57
C ASN A 118 0.49 -9.98 -9.60
N VAL A 119 0.97 -8.75 -9.39
CA VAL A 119 0.30 -7.74 -8.55
C VAL A 119 -0.18 -6.59 -9.41
N HIS A 120 -1.42 -6.17 -9.18
CA HIS A 120 -1.96 -4.93 -9.72
C HIS A 120 -1.85 -3.86 -8.64
N LEU A 121 -1.18 -2.75 -8.95
CA LEU A 121 -1.01 -1.63 -8.03
C LEU A 121 -2.11 -0.60 -8.27
N VAL A 122 -2.82 -0.24 -7.21
CA VAL A 122 -3.75 0.90 -7.20
C VAL A 122 -3.12 1.98 -6.33
N SER A 123 -2.52 2.98 -6.96
CA SER A 123 -1.82 4.08 -6.29
C SER A 123 -1.95 5.36 -7.12
N ASN A 124 -1.58 6.50 -6.54
CA ASN A 124 -1.40 7.71 -7.31
C ASN A 124 -0.19 7.56 -8.23
N MET A 125 -0.45 7.55 -9.53
CA MET A 125 0.58 7.44 -10.55
C MET A 125 1.13 8.82 -10.89
N MET A 126 2.44 8.91 -11.03
CA MET A 126 3.08 10.08 -11.60
C MET A 126 2.87 10.09 -13.12
N LEU A 127 2.46 11.24 -13.66
CA LEU A 127 2.22 11.43 -15.08
C LEU A 127 3.29 12.37 -15.65
N PHE A 128 3.78 12.01 -16.83
CA PHE A 128 4.87 12.69 -17.51
C PHE A 128 4.36 13.48 -18.71
N ASP A 129 4.98 14.62 -18.98
CA ASP A 129 4.72 15.41 -20.20
C ASP A 129 5.42 14.81 -21.44
N ALA A 130 5.34 15.51 -22.58
CA ALA A 130 5.92 15.03 -23.84
C ALA A 130 7.45 14.95 -23.81
N GLU A 131 8.07 15.68 -22.88
CA GLU A 131 9.51 15.75 -22.64
C GLU A 131 9.97 14.70 -21.62
N GLY A 132 9.04 13.89 -21.07
CA GLY A 132 9.35 12.86 -20.08
C GLY A 132 9.59 13.41 -18.68
N ILE A 133 9.09 14.62 -18.38
CA ILE A 133 9.21 15.27 -17.08
C ILE A 133 7.91 15.07 -16.28
N ALA A 134 8.05 14.73 -15.00
CA ALA A 134 6.95 14.61 -14.07
C ALA A 134 6.17 15.93 -13.97
N CYS A 135 4.90 15.93 -14.39
CA CYS A 135 4.09 17.15 -14.47
C CYS A 135 2.86 17.15 -13.56
N ARG A 136 2.36 15.97 -13.16
CA ARG A 136 1.22 15.83 -12.23
C ARG A 136 1.15 14.43 -11.63
N PHE A 137 0.37 14.28 -10.57
CA PHE A 137 -0.06 12.98 -10.05
C PHE A 137 -1.50 12.68 -10.49
N SER A 138 -1.84 11.40 -10.59
CA SER A 138 -3.19 10.97 -10.94
C SER A 138 -4.19 11.30 -9.82
N GLU A 139 -5.42 11.66 -10.21
CA GLU A 139 -6.52 11.93 -9.29
C GLU A 139 -7.55 10.79 -9.28
N PRO A 140 -8.33 10.63 -8.20
CA PRO A 140 -8.26 11.37 -6.93
C PRO A 140 -7.02 10.98 -6.10
N LEU A 141 -6.58 11.88 -5.23
CA LEU A 141 -5.50 11.61 -4.26
C LEU A 141 -5.92 10.46 -3.32
N ILE A 142 -5.09 9.43 -3.23
CA ILE A 142 -5.22 8.29 -2.33
C ILE A 142 -4.26 8.54 -1.15
N HIS A 143 -4.81 8.65 0.05
CA HIS A 143 -4.07 8.89 1.29
C HIS A 143 -4.55 7.93 2.39
N THR A 144 -3.85 7.89 3.53
CA THR A 144 -4.03 6.93 4.64
C THR A 144 -5.49 6.71 5.10
N PHE A 145 -6.35 7.73 4.98
CA PHE A 145 -7.74 7.69 5.46
C PHE A 145 -8.80 7.63 4.34
N CYS A 146 -8.41 7.53 3.07
CA CYS A 146 -9.35 7.38 1.95
C CYS A 146 -9.12 6.11 1.11
N LYS A 147 -8.27 5.19 1.57
CA LYS A 147 -8.06 3.89 0.93
C LYS A 147 -9.33 3.03 1.07
N ASN A 148 -10.14 2.97 0.03
CA ASN A 148 -11.31 2.10 -0.01
C ASN A 148 -11.39 1.32 -1.33
N GLY A 149 -12.12 0.21 -1.29
CA GLY A 149 -12.27 -0.73 -2.39
C GLY A 149 -12.98 -0.16 -3.61
N SER A 150 -13.72 0.95 -3.46
CA SER A 150 -14.39 1.60 -4.60
C SER A 150 -13.39 2.12 -5.65
N MET A 151 -12.13 2.39 -5.25
CA MET A 151 -11.07 2.76 -6.18
C MET A 151 -10.69 1.62 -7.13
N ILE A 152 -10.82 0.37 -6.68
CA ILE A 152 -10.55 -0.82 -7.48
C ILE A 152 -11.63 -0.99 -8.55
N GLU A 153 -12.90 -0.77 -8.20
CA GLU A 153 -14.02 -0.84 -9.16
C GLU A 153 -13.97 0.25 -10.23
N ARG A 154 -13.48 1.44 -9.85
CA ARG A 154 -13.31 2.57 -10.78
C ARG A 154 -12.17 2.36 -11.78
N CYS A 155 -11.32 1.36 -11.58
CA CYS A 155 -10.23 1.03 -12.49
C CYS A 155 -10.76 0.15 -13.65
N PRO A 156 -10.98 0.69 -14.87
CA PRO A 156 -11.67 -0.04 -15.92
C PRO A 156 -10.90 -1.29 -16.39
N SER A 157 -9.57 -1.23 -16.33
CA SER A 157 -8.67 -2.35 -16.65
C SER A 157 -8.78 -3.51 -15.66
N LEU A 158 -9.15 -3.25 -14.40
CA LEU A 158 -9.27 -4.28 -13.37
C LEU A 158 -10.69 -4.84 -13.26
N SER A 159 -11.72 -4.07 -13.63
CA SER A 159 -13.13 -4.45 -13.46
C SER A 159 -13.49 -5.84 -14.03
N LYS A 160 -12.92 -6.22 -15.18
CA LYS A 160 -13.13 -7.55 -15.77
C LYS A 160 -12.32 -8.66 -15.10
N GLU A 161 -11.14 -8.32 -14.59
CA GLU A 161 -10.22 -9.30 -13.99
C GLU A 161 -10.62 -9.65 -12.56
N ILE A 162 -11.24 -8.71 -11.86
CA ILE A 162 -11.77 -8.87 -10.49
C ILE A 162 -13.17 -9.51 -10.46
N ALA A 163 -13.82 -9.65 -11.62
CA ALA A 163 -15.14 -10.27 -11.71
C ALA A 163 -15.11 -11.70 -11.16
N GLY A 164 -15.92 -11.95 -10.12
CA GLY A 164 -15.99 -13.24 -9.43
C GLY A 164 -14.93 -13.46 -8.35
N ARG A 165 -14.10 -12.45 -8.00
CA ARG A 165 -13.13 -12.55 -6.90
C ARG A 165 -13.70 -12.07 -5.55
N PHE A 166 -14.55 -12.88 -4.94
CA PHE A 166 -15.28 -12.56 -3.70
C PHE A 166 -14.55 -12.91 -2.39
N ASN A 167 -13.47 -13.68 -2.44
CA ASN A 167 -12.63 -13.97 -1.27
C ASN A 167 -11.46 -13.00 -1.24
N VAL A 168 -11.33 -12.19 -0.20
CA VAL A 168 -10.33 -11.12 -0.11
C VAL A 168 -9.33 -11.44 0.99
N LEU A 169 -8.05 -11.43 0.63
CA LEU A 169 -6.95 -11.34 1.59
C LEU A 169 -6.50 -9.88 1.66
N LEU A 170 -6.77 -9.23 2.78
CA LEU A 170 -6.40 -7.84 3.03
C LEU A 170 -5.10 -7.76 3.84
N LEU A 171 -4.10 -7.03 3.34
CA LEU A 171 -2.79 -6.85 3.98
C LEU A 171 -2.53 -5.36 4.22
N GLY A 172 -2.19 -4.95 5.45
CA GLY A 172 -1.85 -3.55 5.75
C GLY A 172 -1.00 -3.38 7.00
N ASP A 173 -0.32 -2.24 7.16
CA ASP A 173 0.51 -1.92 8.33
C ASP A 173 -0.05 -0.76 9.16
N SER A 174 -1.18 -0.19 8.75
CA SER A 174 -1.85 0.91 9.43
C SER A 174 -3.31 0.58 9.75
N LEU A 175 -3.88 1.30 10.72
CA LEU A 175 -5.32 1.18 11.02
C LEU A 175 -6.20 1.71 9.88
N GLY A 176 -5.68 2.58 9.01
CA GLY A 176 -6.39 3.06 7.82
C GLY A 176 -6.64 1.94 6.81
N ASP A 177 -5.78 0.92 6.79
CA ASP A 177 -5.86 -0.16 5.81
C ASP A 177 -7.02 -1.13 6.06
N LEU A 178 -7.61 -1.10 7.27
CA LEU A 178 -8.78 -1.91 7.63
C LEU A 178 -9.97 -1.75 6.69
N HIS A 179 -10.00 -0.62 5.98
CA HIS A 179 -11.08 -0.17 5.11
C HIS A 179 -10.79 -0.34 3.61
N MET A 180 -9.62 -0.91 3.23
CA MET A 180 -9.26 -1.05 1.81
C MET A 180 -10.20 -1.94 1.00
N ALA A 181 -10.95 -2.83 1.64
CA ALA A 181 -11.98 -3.65 1.00
C ALA A 181 -13.38 -3.01 1.04
N ASP A 182 -13.56 -1.88 1.72
CA ASP A 182 -14.86 -1.23 1.86
C ASP A 182 -15.34 -0.71 0.50
N GLY A 183 -16.54 -1.10 0.10
CA GLY A 183 -17.09 -0.78 -1.22
C GLY A 183 -16.51 -1.63 -2.37
N TYR A 184 -15.64 -2.61 -2.12
CA TYR A 184 -15.29 -3.62 -3.13
C TYR A 184 -16.43 -4.64 -3.22
N ARG A 185 -17.13 -4.67 -4.36
CA ARG A 185 -18.28 -5.52 -4.67
C ARG A 185 -18.13 -6.07 -6.09
N PRO A 186 -17.30 -7.11 -6.31
CA PRO A 186 -17.14 -7.70 -7.63
C PRO A 186 -18.51 -8.18 -8.14
N ASN A 187 -19.00 -7.63 -9.26
CA ASN A 187 -20.34 -7.86 -9.80
C ASN A 187 -21.52 -7.50 -8.87
N GLY A 188 -21.30 -6.69 -7.83
CA GLY A 188 -22.31 -6.37 -6.83
C GLY A 188 -22.46 -7.44 -5.73
N ASP A 189 -21.65 -8.50 -5.76
CA ASP A 189 -21.71 -9.58 -4.78
C ASP A 189 -21.06 -9.19 -3.44
N GLU A 190 -21.49 -9.85 -2.36
CA GLU A 190 -20.84 -9.76 -1.06
C GLU A 190 -19.46 -10.45 -1.08
N ILE A 191 -18.57 -9.97 -0.21
CA ILE A 191 -17.19 -10.47 -0.11
C ILE A 191 -16.93 -11.07 1.27
N THR A 192 -16.07 -12.08 1.31
CA THR A 192 -15.48 -12.59 2.55
C THR A 192 -14.07 -12.04 2.67
N VAL A 193 -13.72 -11.43 3.81
CA VAL A 193 -12.43 -10.77 3.99
C VAL A 193 -11.66 -11.41 5.15
N LEU A 194 -10.40 -11.76 4.92
CA LEU A 194 -9.42 -12.09 5.95
C LEU A 194 -8.39 -10.96 6.03
N LYS A 195 -8.27 -10.30 7.18
CA LYS A 195 -7.41 -9.14 7.40
C LYS A 195 -6.15 -9.52 8.16
N ILE A 196 -4.99 -9.22 7.59
CA ILE A 196 -3.68 -9.42 8.21
C ILE A 196 -2.98 -8.07 8.39
N GLY A 197 -2.70 -7.72 9.64
CA GLY A 197 -2.03 -6.49 10.03
C GLY A 197 -0.55 -6.71 10.31
N PHE A 198 0.34 -5.94 9.67
CA PHE A 198 1.77 -5.90 9.97
C PHE A 198 2.04 -4.80 11.01
N LEU A 199 2.21 -5.18 12.27
CA LEU A 199 2.56 -4.24 13.33
C LEU A 199 4.08 -4.15 13.44
N ASN A 200 4.67 -3.19 12.74
CA ASN A 200 6.13 -3.01 12.68
C ASN A 200 6.66 -1.90 13.60
N ARG A 201 5.77 -1.05 14.12
CA ARG A 201 6.12 0.15 14.92
C ARG A 201 5.01 0.50 15.89
N ALA A 202 5.32 1.41 16.82
CA ALA A 202 4.36 2.00 17.76
C ALA A 202 3.55 0.95 18.55
N PHE A 203 4.22 -0.13 18.98
CA PHE A 203 3.62 -1.27 19.67
C PHE A 203 2.77 -0.81 20.87
N ASP A 204 3.29 0.09 21.70
CA ASP A 204 2.60 0.56 22.92
C ASP A 204 1.24 1.23 22.65
N THR A 205 1.06 1.86 21.48
CA THR A 205 -0.13 2.64 21.17
C THR A 205 -1.08 1.94 20.18
N HIS A 206 -0.55 1.03 19.35
CA HIS A 206 -1.30 0.40 18.27
C HIS A 206 -1.66 -1.06 18.51
N TYR A 207 -0.94 -1.77 19.39
CA TYR A 207 -1.11 -3.22 19.58
C TYR A 207 -2.57 -3.63 19.86
N GLU A 208 -3.20 -3.01 20.86
CA GLU A 208 -4.61 -3.28 21.23
C GLU A 208 -5.61 -2.95 20.11
N LYS A 209 -5.33 -1.92 19.32
CA LYS A 209 -6.21 -1.52 18.21
C LYS A 209 -6.07 -2.49 17.04
N PHE A 210 -4.85 -2.95 16.78
CA PHE A 210 -4.58 -3.95 15.74
C PHE A 210 -5.26 -5.28 16.06
N LEU A 211 -5.15 -5.77 17.30
CA LEU A 211 -5.81 -7.01 17.73
C LEU A 211 -7.34 -6.96 17.63
N ARG A 212 -7.95 -5.77 17.69
CA ARG A 212 -9.39 -5.59 17.51
C ARG A 212 -9.80 -5.43 16.04
N GLY A 213 -8.92 -4.88 15.21
CA GLY A 213 -9.23 -4.54 13.82
C GLY A 213 -8.88 -5.64 12.82
N PHE A 214 -7.77 -6.34 13.03
CA PHE A 214 -7.27 -7.37 12.13
C PHE A 214 -7.55 -8.77 12.69
N ASP A 215 -7.82 -9.73 11.81
CA ASP A 215 -8.03 -11.13 12.20
C ASP A 215 -6.71 -11.80 12.62
N ILE A 216 -5.60 -11.39 11.99
CA ILE A 216 -4.25 -11.85 12.30
C ILE A 216 -3.32 -10.63 12.40
N VAL A 217 -2.53 -10.57 13.46
CA VAL A 217 -1.51 -9.53 13.64
C VAL A 217 -0.13 -10.16 13.62
N LEU A 218 0.71 -9.70 12.69
CA LEU A 218 2.11 -10.06 12.57
C LEU A 218 2.97 -8.98 13.23
N VAL A 219 3.64 -9.32 14.32
CA VAL A 219 4.42 -8.39 15.12
C VAL A 219 5.88 -8.48 14.69
N ASP A 220 6.42 -7.36 14.16
CA ASP A 220 7.80 -7.25 13.64
C ASP A 220 8.18 -8.36 12.62
N ASP A 221 7.22 -8.77 11.78
CA ASP A 221 7.44 -9.79 10.74
C ASP A 221 7.84 -9.15 9.39
N GLN A 222 9.13 -9.22 9.09
CA GLN A 222 9.68 -8.73 7.82
C GLN A 222 9.46 -9.71 6.65
N THR A 223 8.68 -10.79 6.81
CA THR A 223 8.42 -11.80 5.76
C THR A 223 7.00 -11.74 5.18
N MET A 224 6.81 -12.39 4.03
CA MET A 224 5.49 -12.70 3.47
C MET A 224 5.15 -14.19 3.63
N HIS A 225 5.74 -14.86 4.63
CA HIS A 225 5.62 -16.32 4.78
C HIS A 225 4.17 -16.74 5.06
N LEU A 226 3.50 -16.12 6.03
CA LEU A 226 2.13 -16.46 6.35
C LEU A 226 1.16 -16.14 5.19
N PRO A 227 1.13 -14.92 4.60
CA PRO A 227 0.27 -14.65 3.45
C PRO A 227 0.52 -15.61 2.29
N ARG A 228 1.79 -15.88 1.97
CA ARG A 228 2.15 -16.83 0.91
C ARG A 228 1.71 -18.26 1.24
N HIS A 229 1.84 -18.67 2.49
CA HIS A 229 1.39 -19.99 2.94
C HIS A 229 -0.13 -20.13 2.79
N LEU A 230 -0.91 -19.11 3.17
CA LEU A 230 -2.36 -19.10 3.01
C LEU A 230 -2.74 -19.18 1.53
N ILE A 231 -2.12 -18.36 0.67
CA ILE A 231 -2.36 -18.40 -0.79
C ILE A 231 -2.03 -19.79 -1.35
N HIS A 232 -0.88 -20.37 -0.98
CA HIS A 232 -0.51 -21.71 -1.39
C HIS A 232 -1.49 -22.77 -0.89
N LYS A 233 -1.97 -22.66 0.35
CA LYS A 233 -2.96 -23.59 0.90
C LYS A 233 -4.28 -23.48 0.16
N ILE A 234 -4.77 -22.28 -0.13
CA ILE A 234 -5.99 -22.10 -0.95
C ILE A 234 -5.79 -22.76 -2.32
N ALA A 235 -4.65 -22.52 -2.97
CA ALA A 235 -4.33 -23.13 -4.26
C ALA A 235 -4.09 -24.65 -4.21
N ALA A 236 -3.63 -25.19 -3.07
CA ALA A 236 -3.30 -26.60 -2.90
C ALA A 236 -4.42 -27.44 -2.28
N THR A 237 -5.35 -26.85 -1.53
CA THR A 237 -6.53 -27.53 -0.98
C THR A 237 -7.42 -28.03 -2.14
N ASP A 238 -7.39 -27.33 -3.28
CA ASP A 238 -7.98 -27.77 -4.56
C ASP A 238 -7.30 -29.01 -5.19
N ALA A 239 -6.12 -29.41 -4.71
CA ALA A 239 -5.43 -30.63 -5.14
C ALA A 239 -5.68 -31.82 -4.21
N VAL A 240 -6.11 -31.61 -2.97
CA VAL A 240 -6.30 -32.65 -1.94
C VAL A 240 -7.74 -33.17 -1.88
N CYS A 241 -8.74 -32.44 -2.38
CA CYS A 241 -10.10 -32.99 -2.62
C CYS A 241 -10.15 -34.01 -3.80
N ARG A 242 -9.03 -34.69 -4.07
CA ARG A 242 -8.82 -35.66 -5.15
C ARG A 242 -8.71 -37.12 -4.66
N GLU A 243 -9.01 -37.39 -3.40
CA GLU A 243 -9.11 -38.77 -2.89
C GLU A 243 -10.54 -39.13 -2.53
#